data_AF-A0A7Y5L2U5-F1
#
_entry.id   AF-A0A7Y5L2U5-F1
#
_cell.length_a   1.000
_cell.length_b   1.000
_cell.length_c   1.000
_cell.angle_alpha   90.00
_cell.angle_beta   90.00
_cell.angle_gamma   90.00
#
_symmetry.space_group_name_H-M   'P 1'
#
loop_
_entity.id
_entity.type
_entity.pdbx_description
1 polymer ?
#
loop_
_entity_poly.entity_id
_entity_poly.type
_entity_poly.pdbx_seq_one_letter_code
_entity_poly.pdbx_strand_id
1 'polypeptide(L)' 'LANPRVEGLTCCHDDDLLNPATEFNRRIDHIFLSEPFKAKEADIVGDDPVQRTPGGLWPSDHAGLAAQLQLRPVRRTASR' A
#
# COMPACT_ATOMS: atom_id res chain seq x y z
N LEU A 1 -1.69 -10.12 8.54
CA LEU A 1 -1.42 -8.77 7.99
C LEU A 1 0.07 -8.50 8.14
N ALA A 2 0.71 -7.86 7.16
CA ALA A 2 2.15 -7.58 7.21
C ALA A 2 2.50 -6.58 8.33
N ASN A 3 1.75 -5.49 8.45
CA ASN A 3 1.97 -4.43 9.45
C ASN A 3 0.72 -4.20 10.32
N PRO A 4 0.35 -5.11 11.24
CA PRO A 4 -0.92 -5.04 11.97
C PRO A 4 -1.03 -3.86 12.96
N ARG A 5 0.07 -3.14 13.23
CA ARG A 5 0.12 -1.99 14.15
C ARG A 5 0.16 -0.64 13.46
N VAL A 6 0.12 -0.62 12.13
CA VAL A 6 0.17 0.60 11.32
C VAL A 6 -1.20 0.78 10.68
N GLU A 7 -1.78 1.98 10.83
CA GLU A 7 -3.10 2.28 10.28
C GLU A 7 -3.13 2.10 8.77
N GLY A 8 -2.02 2.44 8.09
CA GLY A 8 -1.83 2.31 6.64
C GLY A 8 -2.88 3.08 5.85
N LEU A 9 -2.94 4.37 6.16
CA LEU A 9 -3.76 5.35 5.49
C LEU A 9 -3.10 5.72 4.16
N THR A 10 -3.90 5.85 3.11
CA THR A 10 -3.41 6.11 1.74
C THR A 10 -4.12 7.27 1.08
N CYS A 11 -5.18 7.81 1.70
CA CYS A 11 -6.03 8.84 1.12
C CYS A 11 -6.25 10.01 2.11
N CYS A 12 -6.32 11.27 1.66
CA CYS A 12 -6.12 11.75 0.29
C CYS A 12 -5.31 13.06 0.30
N HIS A 13 -4.57 13.30 -0.77
CA HIS A 13 -4.12 14.64 -1.13
C HIS A 13 -5.29 15.48 -1.66
N ASP A 14 -5.09 16.80 -1.74
CA ASP A 14 -6.09 17.71 -2.31
C ASP A 14 -6.29 17.45 -3.81
N ASP A 15 -7.45 17.84 -4.34
CA ASP A 15 -7.82 17.61 -5.75
C ASP A 15 -6.79 18.16 -6.76
N ASP A 16 -6.03 19.19 -6.38
CA ASP A 16 -4.99 19.80 -7.20
C ASP A 16 -3.59 19.18 -7.01
N LEU A 17 -3.44 18.26 -6.05
CA LEU A 17 -2.18 17.58 -5.67
C LEU A 17 -1.07 18.52 -5.21
N LEU A 18 -1.39 19.73 -4.74
CA LEU A 18 -0.39 20.74 -4.36
C LEU A 18 -0.23 20.91 -2.85
N ASN A 19 -1.07 20.25 -2.04
CA ASN A 19 -0.99 20.34 -0.58
C ASN A 19 0.43 20.04 -0.07
N PRO A 20 0.95 20.82 0.89
CA PRO A 20 2.38 20.82 1.21
C PRO A 20 2.85 19.57 1.95
N ALA A 21 1.94 18.86 2.61
CA ALA A 21 2.22 17.71 3.45
C ALA A 21 1.18 16.59 3.24
N THR A 22 1.56 15.37 3.57
CA THR A 22 0.68 14.21 3.56
C THR A 22 -0.27 14.27 4.77
N GLU A 23 -1.58 14.34 4.50
CA GLU A 23 -2.64 14.41 5.54
C GLU A 23 -3.64 13.26 5.39
N PHE A 24 -3.13 12.05 5.12
CA PHE A 24 -4.00 10.88 4.94
C PHE A 24 -4.79 10.57 6.22
N ASN A 25 -6.09 10.36 6.05
CA ASN A 25 -7.03 10.08 7.15
C ASN A 25 -7.93 8.87 6.86
N ARG A 26 -7.79 8.23 5.70
CA ARG A 26 -8.57 7.07 5.29
C ARG A 26 -7.66 5.97 4.74
N ARG A 27 -8.02 4.73 5.07
CA ARG A 27 -7.52 3.52 4.40
C ARG A 27 -8.64 3.01 3.48
N ILE A 28 -8.47 3.21 2.18
CA ILE A 28 -9.43 2.72 1.17
C ILE A 28 -8.76 1.91 0.05
N ASP A 29 -7.43 1.76 0.11
CA ASP A 29 -6.66 0.92 -0.81
C ASP A 29 -6.25 -0.39 -0.12
N HIS A 30 -6.51 -1.52 -0.76
CA HIS A 30 -6.34 -2.85 -0.17
C HIS A 30 -5.75 -3.87 -1.15
N ILE A 31 -4.86 -4.71 -0.63
CA ILE A 31 -4.41 -5.94 -1.30
C ILE A 31 -5.01 -7.12 -0.54
N PHE A 32 -5.98 -7.79 -1.17
CA PHE A 32 -6.55 -9.03 -0.65
C PHE A 32 -5.74 -10.23 -1.15
N LEU A 33 -5.50 -11.18 -0.25
CA LEU A 33 -4.71 -12.37 -0.55
C LEU A 33 -5.53 -13.63 -0.30
N SER A 34 -5.37 -14.61 -1.17
CA SER A 34 -5.83 -15.98 -0.96
C SER A 34 -4.64 -16.90 -0.70
N GLU A 35 -4.91 -18.11 -0.22
CA GLU A 35 -3.92 -19.17 -0.28
C GLU A 35 -3.47 -19.38 -1.75
N PRO A 36 -2.21 -19.75 -1.99
CA PRO A 36 -1.17 -20.06 -0.99
C PRO A 36 -0.29 -18.87 -0.55
N PHE A 37 -0.72 -17.64 -0.80
CA PHE A 37 0.11 -16.47 -0.55
C PHE A 37 0.03 -15.99 0.90
N LYS A 38 1.16 -15.53 1.43
CA LYS A 38 1.25 -14.79 2.69
C LYS A 38 1.95 -13.46 2.42
N ALA A 39 1.40 -12.36 2.91
CA ALA A 39 2.14 -11.10 2.94
C ALA A 39 3.32 -11.22 3.91
N LYS A 40 4.53 -10.92 3.42
CA LYS A 40 5.73 -10.78 4.25
C LYS A 40 5.85 -9.35 4.75
N GLU A 41 5.77 -8.41 3.83
CA GLU A 41 5.94 -6.98 4.06
C GLU A 41 4.90 -6.22 3.24
N ALA A 42 4.57 -5.03 3.69
CA ALA A 42 3.77 -4.08 2.95
C ALA A 42 4.33 -2.68 3.23
N ASP A 43 4.22 -1.79 2.25
CA ASP A 43 4.69 -0.42 2.37
C ASP A 43 3.75 0.55 1.64
N ILE A 44 3.70 1.77 2.16
CA ILE A 44 3.07 2.89 1.47
C ILE A 44 4.16 3.54 0.62
N VAL A 45 3.84 3.90 -0.62
CA VAL A 45 4.79 4.50 -1.56
C VAL A 45 4.18 5.74 -2.18
N GLY A 46 5.01 6.72 -2.53
CA GLY A 46 4.52 7.98 -3.11
C GLY A 46 4.01 8.98 -2.07
N ASP A 47 4.30 8.76 -0.79
CA ASP A 47 3.90 9.61 0.35
C ASP A 47 5.05 10.48 0.90
N ASP A 48 6.25 10.40 0.31
CA ASP A 48 7.40 11.24 0.67
C ASP A 48 7.42 12.54 -0.18
N PRO A 49 7.47 13.74 0.45
CA PRO A 49 7.58 15.01 -0.26
C PRO A 49 8.71 15.09 -1.31
N VAL A 50 9.79 14.32 -1.16
CA VAL A 50 10.89 14.30 -2.16
C VAL A 50 10.49 13.67 -3.49
N GLN A 51 9.36 12.95 -3.53
CA GLN A 51 8.82 12.30 -4.72
C GLN A 51 7.89 13.21 -5.53
N ARG A 52 7.62 14.44 -5.04
CA ARG A 52 6.85 15.44 -5.77
C ARG A 52 7.57 15.84 -7.05
N THR A 53 6.80 16.16 -8.09
CA THR A 53 7.36 16.68 -9.35
C THR A 53 8.07 18.03 -9.11
N PRO A 54 8.91 18.52 -10.03
CA PRO A 54 9.50 19.86 -9.91
C PRO A 54 8.46 20.99 -9.77
N GLY A 55 7.24 20.79 -10.28
CA GLY A 55 6.11 21.71 -10.13
C GLY A 55 5.32 21.53 -8.83
N GLY A 56 5.73 20.60 -7.96
CA GLY A 56 5.10 20.35 -6.66
C GLY A 56 3.92 19.37 -6.69
N LEU A 57 3.57 18.75 -7.82
CA LEU A 57 2.48 17.75 -7.81
C LEU A 57 2.91 16.49 -7.05
N TRP A 58 2.04 15.98 -6.17
CA TRP A 58 2.13 14.61 -5.68
C TRP A 58 2.03 13.61 -6.84
N PRO A 59 2.62 12.40 -6.70
CA PRO A 59 2.53 11.38 -7.73
C PRO A 59 1.10 10.93 -8.06
N SER A 60 0.18 11.04 -7.10
CA SER A 60 -1.23 10.64 -7.18
C SER A 60 -2.02 11.28 -6.01
N ASP A 61 -3.35 11.34 -6.09
CA ASP A 61 -4.24 11.81 -5.00
C ASP A 61 -4.29 10.84 -3.81
N HIS A 62 -3.93 9.59 -4.08
CA HIS A 62 -3.64 8.57 -3.09
C HIS A 62 -2.16 8.17 -3.12
N ALA A 63 -1.62 7.74 -1.98
CA ALA A 63 -0.39 6.96 -1.97
C ALA A 63 -0.63 5.52 -2.44
N GLY A 64 0.40 4.92 -3.05
CA GLY A 64 0.38 3.53 -3.47
C GLY A 64 0.54 2.57 -2.29
N LEU A 65 -0.08 1.39 -2.39
CA LEU A 65 0.12 0.28 -1.47
C LEU A 65 0.90 -0.84 -2.18
N ALA A 66 2.12 -1.12 -1.74
CA ALA A 66 2.95 -2.21 -2.25
C ALA A 66 3.06 -3.34 -1.22
N ALA A 67 3.13 -4.60 -1.67
CA ALA A 67 3.32 -5.75 -0.78
C ALA A 67 4.28 -6.78 -1.36
N GLN A 68 5.19 -7.28 -0.52
CA GLN A 68 6.00 -8.45 -0.82
C GLN A 68 5.25 -9.71 -0.39
N LEU A 69 5.02 -10.61 -1.33
CA LEU A 69 4.28 -11.85 -1.11
C LEU A 69 5.22 -13.06 -1.07
N GLN A 70 4.99 -13.94 -0.11
CA GLN A 70 5.62 -15.25 -0.05
C GLN A 70 4.63 -16.31 -0.52
N LEU A 71 5.02 -17.09 -1.54
CA LEU A 71 4.33 -18.31 -1.94
C LEU A 71 4.60 -19.41 -0.91
N ARG A 72 3.55 -19.94 -0.27
CA ARG A 72 3.67 -21.09 0.64
C ARG A 72 3.46 -22.39 -0.13
N PRO A 73 4.21 -23.46 0.19
CA PRO A 73 3.95 -24.76 -0.41
C PRO A 73 2.53 -25.23 -0.06
N VAL A 74 1.70 -25.46 -1.08
CA VAL A 74 0.42 -26.16 -0.88
C VAL A 74 0.75 -27.64 -0.72
N ARG A 75 0.53 -28.20 0.47
CA ARG A 75 0.50 -29.66 0.62
C ARG A 75 -0.69 -30.18 -0.18
N ARG A 76 -0.42 -30.78 -1.34
CA ARG A 76 -1.41 -31.64 -1.99
C ARG A 76 -1.53 -32.90 -1.16
N THR A 77 -2.63 -33.06 -0.43
CA THR A 77 -3.01 -34.39 0.07
C THR A 77 -3.25 -35.27 -1.14
N ALA A 78 -2.52 -36.39 -1.24
CA ALA A 78 -2.83 -37.41 -2.24
C ALA A 78 -4.26 -37.89 -1.99
N SER A 79 -5.11 -37.83 -3.02
CA SER A 79 -6.38 -38.55 -2.99
C SER A 79 -6.07 -40.02 -2.80
N ARG A 80 -6.72 -40.62 -1.81
CA ARG A 80 -6.85 -42.08 -1.70
C ARG A 80 -7.73 -42.60 -2.82
#